data_AF-A0AAV4LUC7-F1
#
_entry.id   AF-A0AAV4LUC7-F1
#
_cell.length_a   1.000
_cell.length_b   1.000
_cell.length_c   1.000
_cell.angle_alpha   90.00
_cell.angle_beta   90.00
_cell.angle_gamma   90.00
#
_symmetry.space_group_name_H-M   'P 1'
#
loop_
_entity.id
_entity.type
_entity.pdbx_description
1 polymer ?
#
loop_
_entity_poly.entity_id
_entity_poly.type
_entity_poly.pdbx_seq_one_letter_code
_entity_poly.pdbx_strand_id
1 'polypeptide(L)'
;MSTYFPKSLKNKAKSTLQLIRPTPFLPRLRPAKSLYDTANVHPVLHRGYPVFDTIFDTLNDKASGLRKYKRREEPVSLRTDYNAGNMHEMNHRFRFKLAGTFNGKRRVLSFNFVAAKTFESELESHCNHLFLVGWIKCRGSFAVGHLQGNVISTSYMKRWMEISGAKNAHFRSVVFFDENYAIPKLDYAELTVVRDYRKPQKKAQHDRAIAERREIKGLVA
;
A
#
# COMPACT_ATOMS: atom_id res chain seq x y z
N MET A 1 2.82 25.57 -6.66
CA MET A 1 2.04 26.80 -6.90
C MET A 1 0.65 26.63 -6.30
N SER A 2 0.37 27.38 -5.22
CA SER A 2 -0.91 27.38 -4.51
C SER A 2 -1.89 28.30 -5.23
N THR A 3 -3.04 27.80 -5.65
CA THR A 3 -4.08 28.57 -6.35
C THR A 3 -4.91 29.36 -5.34
N TYR A 4 -4.34 30.47 -4.88
CA TYR A 4 -5.03 31.43 -4.03
C TYR A 4 -5.91 32.34 -4.91
N PHE A 5 -7.19 32.00 -5.03
CA PHE A 5 -8.16 32.88 -5.71
C PHE A 5 -8.42 34.13 -4.84
N PRO A 6 -8.17 35.35 -5.34
CA PRO A 6 -8.43 36.56 -4.58
C PRO A 6 -9.94 36.77 -4.43
N LYS A 7 -10.44 36.79 -3.18
CA LYS A 7 -11.84 37.10 -2.89
C LYS A 7 -12.16 38.53 -3.36
N SER A 8 -13.27 38.67 -4.10
CA SER A 8 -13.83 39.95 -4.56
C SER A 8 -13.84 41.04 -3.48
N LEU A 9 -13.52 42.27 -3.85
CA LEU A 9 -13.48 43.45 -2.95
C LEU A 9 -14.79 43.66 -2.17
N LYS A 10 -15.95 43.28 -2.74
CA LYS A 10 -17.24 43.32 -2.05
C LYS A 10 -17.32 42.37 -0.84
N ASN A 11 -16.53 41.29 -0.84
CA ASN A 11 -16.46 40.34 0.26
C ASN A 11 -15.43 40.71 1.33
N LYS A 12 -14.47 41.62 1.04
CA LYS A 12 -13.53 42.16 2.04
C LYS A 12 -14.21 43.09 3.04
N ALA A 13 -15.16 43.92 2.61
CA ALA A 13 -15.86 44.86 3.48
C ALA A 13 -16.79 44.16 4.51
N LYS A 14 -17.27 42.95 4.20
CA LYS A 14 -18.06 42.14 5.14
C LYS A 14 -17.20 41.37 6.15
N SER A 15 -15.89 41.22 5.92
CA SER A 15 -15.00 40.48 6.82
C SER A 15 -14.29 41.34 7.86
N THR A 16 -14.29 42.67 7.72
CA THR A 16 -13.56 43.58 8.61
C THR A 16 -14.40 44.15 9.76
N LEU A 17 -15.73 44.05 9.69
CA LEU A 17 -16.60 44.39 10.82
C LEU A 17 -17.08 43.11 11.49
N GLN A 18 -16.27 42.58 12.40
CA GLN A 18 -16.81 41.71 13.44
C GLN A 18 -17.67 42.58 14.35
N LEU A 19 -18.94 42.74 13.97
CA LEU A 19 -19.97 43.26 14.85
C LEU A 19 -20.16 42.18 15.92
N ILE A 20 -19.36 42.25 16.98
CA ILE A 20 -19.58 41.51 18.22
C ILE A 20 -20.88 42.07 18.77
N ARG A 21 -22.01 41.55 18.29
CA ARG A 21 -23.27 41.69 19.02
C ARG A 21 -23.06 40.86 20.28
N PRO A 22 -23.01 41.46 21.48
CA PRO A 22 -23.06 40.67 22.69
C PRO A 22 -24.38 39.91 22.64
N THR A 23 -24.32 38.62 22.32
CA THR A 23 -25.48 37.76 22.43
C THR A 23 -25.88 37.80 23.90
N PRO A 24 -27.09 38.30 24.25
CA PRO A 24 -27.51 38.36 25.66
C PRO A 24 -27.60 36.97 26.29
N PHE A 25 -27.57 35.93 25.47
CA PHE A 25 -27.53 34.54 25.88
C PHE A 25 -26.09 34.01 25.87
N LEU A 26 -25.34 34.33 26.93
CA LEU A 26 -24.07 33.64 27.18
C LEU A 26 -24.35 32.13 27.27
N PRO A 27 -23.64 31.26 26.53
CA PRO A 27 -23.84 29.81 26.58
C PRO A 27 -23.71 29.22 27.99
N ARG A 28 -22.96 29.91 28.87
CA ARG A 28 -22.76 29.57 30.29
C ARG A 28 -23.99 29.86 31.16
N LEU A 29 -24.90 30.74 30.73
CA LEU A 29 -26.14 31.07 31.42
C LEU A 29 -27.32 30.19 30.94
N ARG A 30 -27.07 29.24 30.05
CA ARG A 30 -28.11 28.30 29.61
C ARG A 30 -28.40 27.34 30.77
N PRO A 31 -29.68 27.17 31.18
CA PRO A 31 -30.02 26.14 32.16
C PRO A 31 -29.61 24.76 31.63
N ALA A 32 -29.28 23.85 32.54
CA ALA A 32 -28.98 22.47 32.19
C ALA A 32 -30.14 21.90 31.35
N LYS A 33 -29.82 21.09 30.33
CA LYS A 33 -30.81 20.51 29.40
C LYS A 33 -31.89 19.65 30.10
N SER A 34 -31.63 19.24 31.34
CA SER A 34 -32.47 18.39 32.17
C SER A 34 -32.35 18.85 33.63
N LEU A 35 -33.47 18.83 34.36
CA LEU A 35 -33.51 19.05 35.82
C LEU A 35 -33.04 17.82 36.62
N TYR A 36 -32.98 16.66 35.97
CA TYR A 36 -32.54 15.41 36.59
C TYR A 36 -31.19 14.97 36.00
N ASP A 37 -30.38 14.33 36.82
CA ASP A 37 -29.13 13.69 36.41
C ASP A 37 -29.48 12.41 35.63
N THR A 38 -29.99 12.58 34.40
CA THR A 38 -30.34 11.45 33.55
C THR A 38 -29.04 10.80 33.10
N ALA A 39 -28.63 9.74 33.80
CA ALA A 39 -27.60 8.83 33.33
C ALA A 39 -27.87 8.53 31.86
N ASN A 40 -26.97 8.97 30.98
CA ASN A 40 -27.12 9.00 29.51
C ASN A 40 -28.08 7.92 28.98
N VAL A 41 -29.37 8.25 28.86
CA VAL A 41 -30.42 7.30 28.46
C VAL A 41 -30.28 6.91 26.98
N HIS A 42 -29.49 7.68 26.24
CA HIS A 42 -29.18 7.41 24.85
C HIS A 42 -27.83 6.72 24.74
N PRO A 43 -27.75 5.54 24.08
CA PRO A 43 -26.46 4.94 23.77
C PRO A 43 -25.65 5.93 22.95
N VAL A 44 -24.43 6.26 23.41
CA VAL A 44 -23.49 7.06 22.64
C VAL A 44 -23.02 6.20 21.47
N LEU A 45 -23.71 6.31 20.35
CA LEU A 45 -23.28 5.72 19.09
C LEU A 45 -22.01 6.46 18.65
N HIS A 46 -20.85 5.91 18.99
CA HIS A 46 -19.58 6.34 18.43
C HIS A 46 -19.62 6.06 16.93
N ARG A 47 -19.97 7.06 16.13
CA ARG A 47 -19.82 7.02 14.68
C ARG A 47 -18.35 6.68 14.42
N GLY A 48 -18.09 5.48 13.89
CA GLY A 48 -16.75 5.07 13.50
C GLY A 48 -16.17 6.09 12.51
N TYR A 49 -14.85 6.22 12.48
CA TYR A 49 -14.21 7.05 11.45
C TYR A 49 -14.25 6.30 10.11
N PRO A 50 -14.44 7.01 8.99
CA PRO A 50 -14.28 6.39 7.69
C PRO A 50 -12.84 5.91 7.55
N VAL A 51 -12.64 4.59 7.59
CA VAL A 51 -11.36 3.98 7.24
C VAL A 51 -11.29 3.98 5.72
N PHE A 52 -10.37 4.78 5.18
CA PHE A 52 -10.02 4.66 3.78
C PHE A 52 -9.27 3.34 3.60
N ASP A 53 -9.70 2.57 2.62
CA ASP A 53 -9.03 1.31 2.34
C ASP A 53 -7.57 1.54 2.01
N THR A 54 -6.76 0.58 2.45
CA THR A 54 -5.32 0.57 2.24
C THR A 54 -5.01 0.66 0.75
N ILE A 55 -3.85 1.26 0.45
CA ILE A 55 -3.30 1.34 -0.91
C ILE A 55 -3.43 -0.03 -1.58
N PHE A 56 -3.92 -0.05 -2.82
CA PHE A 56 -4.10 -1.27 -3.60
C PHE A 56 -2.91 -2.23 -3.40
N ASP A 57 -3.22 -3.43 -2.95
CA ASP A 57 -2.27 -4.49 -2.71
C ASP A 57 -2.64 -5.72 -3.54
N THR A 58 -1.66 -6.35 -4.15
CA THR A 58 -1.85 -7.38 -5.18
C THR A 58 -2.35 -8.69 -4.61
N LEU A 59 -2.03 -8.99 -3.36
CA LEU A 59 -2.49 -10.16 -2.63
C LEU A 59 -3.87 -9.95 -2.00
N ASN A 60 -4.34 -8.72 -1.92
CA ASN A 60 -5.67 -8.43 -1.40
C ASN A 60 -6.71 -8.55 -2.53
N ASP A 61 -7.42 -9.68 -2.55
CA ASP A 61 -8.54 -9.92 -3.48
C ASP A 61 -9.77 -9.05 -3.17
N LYS A 62 -9.85 -8.50 -1.95
CA LYS A 62 -10.95 -7.64 -1.53
C LYS A 62 -10.72 -6.22 -2.04
N ALA A 63 -11.30 -5.91 -3.21
CA ALA A 63 -11.49 -4.54 -3.66
C ALA A 63 -12.51 -3.86 -2.72
N SER A 64 -12.03 -3.31 -1.62
CA SER A 64 -12.89 -2.57 -0.72
C SER A 64 -13.13 -1.18 -1.33
N GLY A 65 -14.32 -1.02 -1.91
CA GLY A 65 -14.86 0.27 -2.35
C GLY A 65 -16.02 0.72 -1.46
N LEU A 66 -16.28 -0.01 -0.37
CA LEU A 66 -17.41 0.23 0.52
C LEU A 66 -16.88 0.80 1.84
N ARG A 67 -17.37 1.98 2.22
CA ARG A 67 -17.10 2.59 3.52
C ARG A 67 -17.62 1.65 4.61
N LYS A 68 -16.73 0.88 5.22
CA LYS A 68 -17.09 0.05 6.38
C LYS A 68 -16.82 0.84 7.64
N TYR A 69 -17.87 1.09 8.41
CA TYR A 69 -17.71 1.58 9.78
C TYR A 69 -17.15 0.44 10.62
N LYS A 70 -15.85 0.50 10.91
CA LYS A 70 -15.22 -0.38 11.89
C LYS A 70 -15.27 0.28 13.27
N ARG A 71 -15.37 -0.54 14.31
CA ARG A 71 -15.11 -0.10 15.69
C ARG A 71 -13.69 0.48 15.71
N ARG A 72 -13.50 1.59 16.42
CA ARG A 72 -12.17 2.20 16.58
C ARG A 72 -11.26 1.18 17.26
N GLU A 73 -10.34 0.61 16.50
CA GLU A 73 -9.25 -0.19 17.05
C GLU A 73 -8.37 0.75 17.87
N GLU A 74 -7.92 0.29 19.04
CA GLU A 74 -6.98 1.06 19.85
C GLU A 74 -5.68 1.22 19.04
N PRO A 75 -5.11 2.44 18.98
CA PRO A 75 -3.86 2.64 18.27
C PRO A 75 -2.79 1.77 18.92
N VAL A 76 -2.26 0.81 18.17
CA VAL A 76 -1.12 0.00 18.62
C VAL A 76 0.02 0.97 18.92
N SER A 77 0.52 0.97 20.15
CA SER A 77 1.64 1.82 20.55
C SER A 77 2.84 1.47 19.69
N LEU A 78 3.23 2.38 18.81
CA LEU A 78 4.43 2.22 18.01
C LEU A 78 5.63 2.48 18.91
N ARG A 79 6.55 1.52 18.95
CA ARG A 79 7.85 1.70 19.59
C ARG A 79 8.66 2.71 18.77
N THR A 80 9.25 3.71 19.42
CA THR A 80 10.03 4.78 18.75
C THR A 80 11.46 4.91 19.28
N ASP A 81 11.77 4.25 20.38
CA ASP A 81 13.05 4.31 21.12
C ASP A 81 14.08 3.29 20.59
N TYR A 82 14.24 3.23 19.26
CA TYR A 82 15.23 2.34 18.66
C TYR A 82 16.65 2.91 18.78
N ASN A 83 17.57 2.10 19.31
CA ASN A 83 19.01 2.38 19.36
C ASN A 83 19.76 1.48 18.39
N ALA A 84 21.03 1.78 18.11
CA ALA A 84 21.89 1.00 17.20
C ALA A 84 21.93 -0.51 17.56
N GLY A 85 21.85 -0.86 18.84
CA GLY A 85 21.77 -2.25 19.30
C GLY A 85 20.43 -2.94 19.00
N ASN A 86 19.32 -2.20 18.93
CA ASN A 86 17.96 -2.73 18.82
C ASN A 86 17.32 -2.46 17.45
N MET A 87 18.04 -1.86 16.50
CA MET A 87 17.53 -1.62 15.15
C MET A 87 17.13 -2.92 14.42
N HIS A 88 17.69 -4.05 14.84
CA HIS A 88 17.33 -5.37 14.32
C HIS A 88 15.90 -5.81 14.69
N GLU A 89 15.25 -5.17 15.65
CA GLU A 89 13.84 -5.44 15.99
C GLU A 89 12.89 -4.54 15.21
N MET A 90 13.41 -3.51 14.53
CA MET A 90 12.60 -2.56 13.78
C MET A 90 12.17 -3.18 12.46
N ASN A 91 10.85 -3.33 12.27
CA ASN A 91 10.30 -3.74 10.98
C ASN A 91 10.23 -2.56 10.03
N HIS A 92 10.45 -2.84 8.76
CA HIS A 92 10.37 -1.87 7.67
C HIS A 92 9.73 -2.51 6.44
N ARG A 93 8.99 -1.69 5.69
CA ARG A 93 8.43 -2.05 4.39
C ARG A 93 8.81 -1.02 3.35
N PHE A 94 8.98 -1.49 2.13
CA PHE A 94 9.15 -0.62 0.98
C PHE A 94 8.59 -1.29 -0.27
N ARG A 95 8.22 -0.46 -1.23
CA ARG A 95 7.93 -0.91 -2.59
C ARG A 95 9.09 -0.54 -3.49
N PHE A 96 9.30 -1.36 -4.51
CA PHE A 96 10.36 -1.13 -5.47
C PHE A 96 9.85 -1.27 -6.89
N LYS A 97 10.50 -0.56 -7.80
CA LYS A 97 10.35 -0.68 -9.24
C LYS A 97 11.73 -0.69 -9.87
N LEU A 98 12.09 -1.84 -10.42
CA LEU A 98 13.27 -2.03 -11.24
C LEU A 98 12.86 -1.92 -12.72
N ALA A 99 13.52 -1.06 -13.46
CA ALA A 99 13.44 -1.02 -14.91
C ALA A 99 14.75 -1.54 -15.50
N GLY A 100 14.65 -2.33 -16.56
CA GLY A 100 15.82 -2.98 -17.13
C GLY A 100 15.43 -4.06 -18.12
N THR A 101 16.38 -4.90 -18.48
CA THR A 101 16.11 -6.11 -19.28
C THR A 101 16.39 -7.33 -18.42
N PHE A 102 15.34 -8.05 -18.05
CA PHE A 102 15.36 -9.24 -17.20
C PHE A 102 15.22 -10.49 -18.06
N ASN A 103 15.99 -10.54 -19.15
CA ASN A 103 15.87 -11.57 -20.17
C ASN A 103 16.58 -12.85 -19.73
N GLY A 104 15.81 -13.87 -19.33
CA GLY A 104 16.26 -15.26 -19.40
C GLY A 104 16.04 -15.90 -20.77
N LYS A 105 16.05 -15.12 -21.86
CA LYS A 105 16.01 -15.65 -23.24
C LYS A 105 17.43 -15.88 -23.74
N ARG A 106 18.04 -17.02 -23.39
CA ARG A 106 18.93 -17.66 -24.36
C ARG A 106 18.05 -18.24 -25.47
N ARG A 107 18.29 -17.86 -26.73
CA ARG A 107 17.87 -18.68 -27.87
C ARG A 107 18.63 -20.00 -27.75
N VAL A 108 18.03 -21.00 -27.15
CA VAL A 108 18.48 -22.39 -27.30
C VAL A 108 17.61 -22.98 -28.40
N LEU A 109 18.23 -23.41 -29.49
CA LEU A 109 17.66 -24.15 -30.62
C LEU A 109 17.24 -25.57 -30.16
N SER A 110 16.36 -25.67 -29.17
CA SER A 110 15.92 -26.96 -28.65
C SER A 110 14.48 -26.86 -28.17
N PHE A 111 13.65 -27.80 -28.61
CA PHE A 111 12.20 -27.90 -28.45
C PHE A 111 11.68 -28.04 -27.01
N ASN A 112 12.48 -27.70 -25.99
CA ASN A 112 12.07 -27.71 -24.58
C ASN A 112 12.08 -26.28 -24.03
N PHE A 113 10.88 -25.74 -23.87
CA PHE A 113 10.59 -24.35 -23.50
C PHE A 113 10.87 -24.07 -22.01
N VAL A 114 12.13 -24.10 -21.56
CA VAL A 114 12.52 -23.60 -20.23
C VAL A 114 12.90 -22.12 -20.36
N ALA A 115 11.89 -21.28 -20.63
CA ALA A 115 12.07 -19.87 -20.88
C ALA A 115 12.05 -19.04 -19.58
N ALA A 116 13.05 -18.16 -19.41
CA ALA A 116 12.91 -16.86 -18.75
C ALA A 116 12.60 -16.77 -17.24
N LYS A 117 13.12 -17.68 -16.39
CA LYS A 117 12.95 -17.61 -14.91
C LYS A 117 14.18 -17.17 -14.09
N THR A 118 15.35 -17.00 -14.68
CA THR A 118 16.62 -16.88 -13.92
C THR A 118 16.65 -15.72 -12.93
N PHE A 119 16.23 -14.52 -13.33
CA PHE A 119 16.22 -13.36 -12.43
C PHE A 119 15.10 -13.42 -11.38
N GLU A 120 13.92 -13.94 -11.74
CA GLU A 120 12.80 -14.10 -10.80
C GLU A 120 13.19 -15.05 -9.67
N SER A 121 13.79 -16.20 -10.01
CA SER A 121 14.27 -17.17 -9.02
C SER A 121 15.44 -16.65 -8.19
N GLU A 122 16.33 -15.85 -8.77
CA GLU A 122 17.46 -15.25 -8.05
C GLU A 122 16.97 -14.20 -7.06
N LEU A 123 16.03 -13.35 -7.49
CA LEU A 123 15.39 -12.35 -6.64
C LEU A 123 14.62 -13.02 -5.50
N GLU A 124 13.84 -14.07 -5.80
CA GLU A 124 13.10 -14.86 -4.81
C GLU A 124 14.06 -15.52 -3.80
N SER A 125 15.09 -16.21 -4.29
CA SER A 125 16.10 -16.85 -3.43
C SER A 125 16.81 -15.84 -2.53
N HIS A 126 17.18 -14.67 -3.06
CA HIS A 126 17.84 -13.64 -2.26
C HIS A 126 16.90 -13.05 -1.19
N CYS A 127 15.64 -12.82 -1.51
CA CYS A 127 14.64 -12.40 -0.53
C CYS A 127 14.44 -13.45 0.58
N ASN A 128 14.40 -14.74 0.21
CA ASN A 128 14.26 -15.84 1.16
C ASN A 128 15.48 -15.96 2.08
N HIS A 129 16.71 -15.79 1.57
CA HIS A 129 17.93 -15.77 2.39
C HIS A 129 17.93 -14.63 3.42
N LEU A 130 17.29 -13.50 3.10
CA LEU A 130 17.15 -12.35 3.99
C LEU A 130 15.92 -12.42 4.89
N PHE A 131 15.15 -13.53 4.83
CA PHE A 131 13.88 -13.73 5.53
C PHE A 131 12.86 -12.60 5.28
N LEU A 132 12.83 -12.09 4.05
CA LEU A 132 11.87 -11.05 3.65
C LEU A 132 10.54 -11.68 3.23
N VAL A 133 9.45 -10.99 3.57
CA VAL A 133 8.08 -11.39 3.21
C VAL A 133 7.43 -10.37 2.29
N GLY A 134 6.37 -10.76 1.59
CA GLY A 134 5.62 -9.87 0.72
C GLY A 134 5.35 -10.46 -0.65
N TRP A 135 5.45 -9.64 -1.69
CA TRP A 135 5.24 -10.11 -3.04
C TRP A 135 6.18 -9.46 -4.04
N ILE A 136 6.54 -10.24 -5.05
CA ILE A 136 7.37 -9.79 -6.16
C ILE A 136 6.72 -10.18 -7.48
N LYS A 137 6.96 -9.37 -8.50
CA LYS A 137 6.58 -9.65 -9.87
C LYS A 137 7.70 -9.27 -10.80
N CYS A 138 8.11 -10.22 -11.61
CA CYS A 138 9.09 -10.02 -12.65
C CYS A 138 8.44 -10.10 -14.04
N ARG A 139 8.88 -9.23 -14.94
CA ARG A 139 8.58 -9.22 -16.37
C ARG A 139 9.89 -8.94 -17.12
N GLY A 140 9.91 -9.21 -18.42
CA GLY A 140 11.12 -9.05 -19.22
C GLY A 140 11.71 -7.64 -19.21
N SER A 141 10.90 -6.60 -18.97
CA SER A 141 11.34 -5.19 -18.97
C SER A 141 11.27 -4.49 -17.62
N PHE A 142 10.62 -5.09 -16.61
CA PHE A 142 10.49 -4.49 -15.29
C PHE A 142 10.29 -5.56 -14.21
N ALA A 143 10.74 -5.26 -12.99
CA ALA A 143 10.35 -5.99 -11.81
C ALA A 143 9.78 -5.01 -10.77
N VAL A 144 8.71 -5.41 -10.09
CA VAL A 144 8.03 -4.60 -9.08
C VAL A 144 7.68 -5.51 -7.92
N GLY A 145 7.77 -4.99 -6.71
CA GLY A 145 7.36 -5.74 -5.54
C GLY A 145 7.11 -4.86 -4.34
N HIS A 146 6.58 -5.50 -3.30
CA HIS A 146 6.40 -4.95 -1.98
C HIS A 146 7.05 -5.94 -1.01
N LEU A 147 8.08 -5.46 -0.32
CA LEU A 147 8.87 -6.28 0.59
C LEU A 147 8.77 -5.72 2.00
N GLN A 148 8.70 -6.63 2.96
CA GLN A 148 8.68 -6.32 4.38
C GLN A 148 9.65 -7.23 5.13
N GLY A 149 10.18 -6.73 6.23
CA GLY A 149 11.05 -7.49 7.12
C GLY A 149 11.78 -6.56 8.07
N ASN A 150 12.85 -7.07 8.67
CA ASN A 150 13.74 -6.25 9.49
C ASN A 150 14.42 -5.14 8.66
N VAL A 151 14.65 -3.98 9.27
CA VAL A 151 15.38 -2.85 8.70
C VAL A 151 16.75 -3.24 8.18
N ILE A 152 17.46 -4.13 8.89
CA ILE A 152 18.79 -4.58 8.44
C ILE A 152 18.65 -5.36 7.12
N SER A 153 17.81 -6.40 7.09
CA SER A 153 17.55 -7.22 5.90
C SER A 153 17.07 -6.39 4.71
N THR A 154 16.13 -5.47 4.94
CA THR A 154 15.59 -4.62 3.88
C THR A 154 16.61 -3.60 3.37
N SER A 155 17.52 -3.10 4.22
CA SER A 155 18.62 -2.23 3.78
C SER A 155 19.65 -2.98 2.94
N TYR A 156 20.00 -4.21 3.33
CA TYR A 156 20.83 -5.10 2.50
C TYR A 156 20.19 -5.37 1.15
N MET A 157 18.88 -5.62 1.13
CA MET A 157 18.13 -5.85 -0.11
C MET A 157 18.17 -4.64 -1.04
N LYS A 158 17.95 -3.42 -0.52
CA LYS A 158 18.04 -2.19 -1.31
C LYS A 158 19.42 -2.04 -1.93
N ARG A 159 20.47 -2.20 -1.11
CA ARG A 159 21.86 -2.15 -1.56
C ARG A 159 22.15 -3.21 -2.62
N TRP A 160 21.65 -4.43 -2.44
CA TRP A 160 21.78 -5.50 -3.44
C TRP A 160 21.10 -5.10 -4.76
N MET A 161 19.89 -4.53 -4.73
CA MET A 161 19.21 -4.05 -5.94
C MET A 161 19.95 -2.89 -6.63
N GLU A 162 20.63 -2.02 -5.89
CA GLU A 162 21.41 -0.91 -6.43
C GLU A 162 22.73 -1.35 -7.05
N ILE A 163 23.44 -2.28 -6.39
CA ILE A 163 24.78 -2.74 -6.79
C ILE A 163 24.71 -3.89 -7.80
N SER A 164 23.85 -4.87 -7.54
CA SER A 164 23.83 -6.14 -8.26
C SER A 164 22.92 -6.06 -9.47
N GLY A 165 23.47 -5.70 -10.64
CA GLY A 165 22.93 -6.21 -11.89
C GLY A 165 23.16 -7.73 -11.91
N ALA A 166 22.11 -8.53 -11.67
CA ALA A 166 22.22 -9.99 -11.73
C ALA A 166 22.90 -10.41 -13.05
N LYS A 167 23.62 -11.54 -13.07
CA LYS A 167 24.34 -12.00 -14.29
C LYS A 167 23.44 -12.06 -15.53
N ASN A 168 22.14 -12.25 -15.32
CA ASN A 168 21.11 -12.37 -16.34
C ASN A 168 20.14 -11.18 -16.41
N ALA A 169 20.45 -10.07 -15.72
CA ALA A 169 19.62 -8.87 -15.74
C ALA A 169 20.45 -7.59 -15.79
N HIS A 170 20.12 -6.72 -16.74
CA HIS A 170 20.71 -5.39 -16.82
C HIS A 170 19.73 -4.37 -16.27
N PHE A 171 20.07 -3.78 -15.13
CA PHE A 171 19.26 -2.74 -14.51
C PHE A 171 19.55 -1.40 -15.17
N ARG A 172 18.50 -0.73 -15.62
CA ARG A 172 18.56 0.65 -16.12
C ARG A 172 18.32 1.65 -15.00
N SER A 173 17.39 1.34 -14.11
CA SER A 173 17.05 2.22 -12.98
C SER A 173 16.37 1.43 -11.86
N VAL A 174 16.64 1.83 -10.64
CA VAL A 174 16.03 1.31 -9.41
C VAL A 174 15.30 2.46 -8.73
N VAL A 175 14.04 2.27 -8.35
CA VAL A 175 13.27 3.27 -7.62
C VAL A 175 12.59 2.60 -6.43
N PHE A 176 12.76 3.18 -5.25
CA PHE A 176 12.08 2.78 -4.02
C PHE A 176 11.02 3.82 -3.65
N PHE A 177 9.88 3.37 -3.13
CA PHE A 177 8.76 4.22 -2.73
C PHE A 177 7.93 3.57 -1.61
N ASP A 178 7.04 4.35 -0.99
CA ASP A 178 6.19 3.93 0.13
C ASP A 178 6.99 3.34 1.33
N GLU A 179 8.16 3.91 1.61
CA GLU A 179 9.03 3.48 2.70
C GLU A 179 8.40 3.80 4.05
N ASN A 180 8.20 2.77 4.88
CA ASN A 180 7.70 2.95 6.23
C ASN A 180 8.56 2.14 7.22
N TYR A 181 8.94 2.81 8.30
CA TYR A 181 9.72 2.25 9.39
C TYR A 181 8.85 2.03 10.62
N ALA A 182 9.34 1.23 11.58
CA ALA A 182 8.69 0.94 12.85
C ALA A 182 7.28 0.34 12.69
N ILE A 183 7.13 -0.60 11.75
CA ILE A 183 5.84 -1.26 11.52
C ILE A 183 5.56 -2.25 12.67
N PRO A 184 4.38 -2.21 13.31
CA PRO A 184 4.12 -3.03 14.49
C PRO A 184 4.04 -4.52 14.15
N LYS A 185 3.55 -4.87 12.95
CA LYS A 185 3.38 -6.24 12.48
C LYS A 185 3.54 -6.30 10.97
N LEU A 186 4.14 -7.39 10.48
CA LEU A 186 4.21 -7.69 9.05
C LEU A 186 2.83 -8.07 8.50
N ASP A 187 2.49 -7.52 7.34
CA ASP A 187 1.20 -7.74 6.67
C ASP A 187 1.14 -9.13 5.99
N TYR A 188 2.30 -9.72 5.70
CA TYR A 188 2.44 -11.01 4.99
C TYR A 188 3.14 -12.05 5.86
N ALA A 189 2.77 -13.31 5.68
CA ALA A 189 3.45 -14.45 6.29
C ALA A 189 4.65 -14.94 5.48
N GLU A 190 4.53 -14.93 4.15
CA GLU A 190 5.51 -15.52 3.23
C GLU A 190 5.76 -14.59 2.03
N LEU A 191 6.84 -14.86 1.30
CA LEU A 191 7.13 -14.23 0.01
C LEU A 191 6.34 -14.93 -1.10
N THR A 192 5.65 -14.16 -1.92
CA THR A 192 4.83 -14.69 -3.02
C THR A 192 5.23 -14.13 -4.37
N VAL A 193 5.37 -15.00 -5.36
CA VAL A 193 5.68 -14.59 -6.74
C VAL A 193 4.38 -14.41 -7.53
N VAL A 194 4.07 -13.16 -7.85
CA VAL A 194 2.81 -12.76 -8.47
C VAL A 194 2.93 -12.75 -9.99
N ARG A 195 2.19 -13.65 -10.65
CA ARG A 195 2.11 -13.69 -12.12
C ARG A 195 1.29 -12.53 -12.69
N ASP A 196 0.13 -12.24 -12.10
CA ASP A 196 -0.77 -11.19 -12.57
C ASP A 196 -0.88 -10.01 -11.57
N TYR A 197 -0.64 -8.80 -12.07
CA TYR A 197 -0.61 -7.54 -11.30
C TYR A 197 -1.82 -6.66 -11.60
N ARG A 198 -2.76 -7.17 -12.38
CA ARG A 198 -3.99 -6.44 -12.68
C ARG A 198 -4.80 -6.27 -11.41
N LYS A 199 -5.49 -5.14 -11.31
CA LYS A 199 -6.49 -4.91 -10.26
C LYS A 199 -7.55 -6.04 -10.28
N PRO A 200 -8.13 -6.43 -9.14
CA PRO A 200 -9.08 -7.54 -9.04
C PRO A 200 -10.19 -7.51 -10.08
N GLN A 201 -10.80 -6.34 -10.31
CA GLN A 201 -11.82 -6.17 -11.34
C GLN A 201 -11.31 -6.47 -12.76
N LYS A 202 -10.09 -6.02 -13.09
CA LYS A 202 -9.47 -6.27 -14.40
C LYS A 202 -8.97 -7.71 -14.54
N LYS A 203 -8.59 -8.34 -13.44
CA LYS A 203 -8.27 -9.77 -13.37
C LYS A 203 -9.52 -10.61 -13.66
N ALA A 204 -10.62 -10.36 -12.96
CA ALA A 204 -11.91 -11.02 -13.19
C ALA A 204 -12.44 -10.83 -14.63
N GLN A 205 -12.35 -9.62 -15.18
CA GLN A 205 -12.71 -9.37 -16.59
C GLN A 205 -11.86 -10.18 -17.56
N HIS A 206 -10.56 -10.28 -17.30
CA HIS A 206 -9.65 -11.03 -18.14
C HIS A 206 -9.88 -12.54 -18.06
N ASP A 207 -10.14 -13.06 -16.85
CA ASP A 207 -10.40 -14.49 -16.65
C ASP A 207 -11.70 -14.92 -17.35
N ARG A 208 -12.74 -14.06 -17.32
CA ARG A 208 -13.96 -14.23 -18.13
C ARG A 208 -13.66 -14.26 -19.62
N ALA A 209 -12.90 -13.29 -20.12
CA ALA A 209 -12.52 -13.24 -21.55
C ALA A 209 -11.67 -14.44 -21.99
N ILE A 210 -10.85 -15.02 -21.10
CA ILE A 210 -10.11 -16.26 -21.38
C ILE A 210 -11.07 -17.46 -21.42
N ALA A 211 -12.01 -17.55 -20.48
CA ALA A 211 -13.00 -18.64 -20.43
C ALA A 211 -13.85 -18.64 -21.71
N GLU A 212 -14.41 -17.50 -22.11
CA GLU A 212 -15.18 -17.34 -23.35
C GLU A 212 -14.36 -17.77 -24.59
N ARG A 213 -13.09 -17.37 -24.68
CA ARG A 213 -12.21 -17.80 -25.79
C ARG A 213 -11.93 -19.30 -25.79
N ARG A 214 -11.89 -19.95 -24.62
CA ARG A 214 -11.69 -21.40 -24.53
C ARG A 214 -12.93 -22.16 -24.94
N GLU A 215 -14.10 -21.70 -24.52
CA GLU A 215 -15.39 -22.26 -24.92
C GLU A 215 -15.59 -22.17 -26.43
N ILE A 216 -15.36 -20.99 -27.04
CA ILE A 216 -15.45 -20.82 -28.50
C ILE A 216 -14.50 -21.76 -29.23
N LYS A 217 -13.24 -21.89 -28.76
CA LYS A 217 -12.27 -22.81 -29.38
C LYS A 217 -12.65 -24.28 -29.21
N GLY A 218 -13.26 -24.65 -28.08
CA GLY A 218 -13.74 -26.01 -27.85
C GLY A 218 -14.99 -26.37 -28.64
N LEU A 219 -15.79 -25.38 -29.06
CA LEU A 219 -16.94 -25.57 -29.94
C LEU A 219 -16.59 -25.60 -31.44
N VAL A 220 -15.43 -25.02 -31.80
CA VAL A 220 -14.93 -24.98 -33.19
C VAL A 220 -14.00 -26.16 -33.51
N ALA A 221 -13.53 -26.88 -32.48
CA ALA A 221 -12.75 -28.11 -32.61
C ALA A 221 -13.66 -29.34 -32.66
#